data_AF-A0A7R9HGP6-F1
#
_entry.id   AF-A0A7R9HGP6-F1
#
_cell.length_a   1.000
_cell.length_b   1.000
_cell.length_c   1.000
_cell.angle_alpha   90.00
_cell.angle_beta   90.00
_cell.angle_gamma   90.00
#
_symmetry.space_group_name_H-M   'P 1'
#
loop_
_entity.id
_entity.type
_entity.pdbx_description
1 polymer ?
#
loop_
_entity_poly.entity_id
_entity_poly.type
_entity_poly.pdbx_seq_one_letter_code
_entity_poly.pdbx_strand_id
1 'polypeptide(L)'
;SELERLTVLNAVRGVEKAKQYYNLPKEKEEDISFSLVEIDTVPYGEGFAVTVHLHNKSEESRTVSAVLSASSVYYTGVTAHLLKRTQRQFVLQPNQRESPLKDDSMRVKLGHHD
;
A
#
# COMPACT_ATOMS: atom_id res chain seq x y z
N SER A 1 -3.29 22.89 7.86
CA SER A 1 -3.14 24.13 8.67
C SER A 1 -2.40 23.80 9.97
N GLU A 2 -1.56 24.70 10.50
CA GLU A 2 -0.93 24.51 11.82
C GLU A 2 -1.96 24.28 12.92
N LEU A 3 -3.11 24.95 12.82
CA LEU A 3 -4.21 24.81 13.77
C LEU A 3 -4.81 23.39 13.76
N GLU A 4 -4.99 22.77 12.57
CA GLU A 4 -5.49 21.39 12.46
C GLU A 4 -4.53 20.41 13.13
N ARG A 5 -3.22 20.58 12.90
CA ARG A 5 -2.17 19.76 13.52
C ARG A 5 -2.20 19.89 15.06
N LEU A 6 -2.32 21.11 15.58
CA LEU A 6 -2.42 21.37 17.03
C LEU A 6 -3.69 20.77 17.63
N THR A 7 -4.84 20.92 16.98
CA THR A 7 -6.11 20.35 17.42
C THR A 7 -6.06 18.83 17.47
N VAL A 8 -5.50 18.19 16.44
CA VAL A 8 -5.32 16.74 16.40
C VAL A 8 -4.38 16.27 17.51
N LEU A 9 -3.23 16.92 17.69
CA LEU A 9 -2.28 16.59 18.77
C LEU A 9 -2.91 16.73 20.16
N ASN A 10 -3.74 17.75 20.37
CA ASN A 10 -4.44 17.96 21.63
C ASN A 10 -5.51 16.89 21.89
N ALA A 11 -6.28 16.48 20.87
CA ALA A 11 -7.27 15.41 20.99
C ALA A 11 -6.64 14.04 21.30
N VAL A 12 -5.50 13.74 20.66
CA VAL A 12 -4.77 12.47 20.83
C VAL A 12 -4.20 12.30 22.24
N ARG A 13 -3.83 13.40 22.92
CA ARG A 13 -3.29 13.36 24.29
C ARG A 13 -4.26 12.74 25.31
N GLY A 14 -5.57 12.85 25.08
CA GLY A 14 -6.62 12.33 25.96
C GLY A 14 -6.99 10.87 25.73
N VAL A 15 -6.51 10.22 24.66
CA VAL A 15 -6.91 8.84 24.30
C VAL A 15 -5.67 7.95 24.23
N GLU A 16 -5.52 7.06 25.19
CA GLU A 16 -4.33 6.21 25.34
C GLU A 16 -4.10 5.28 24.12
N LYS A 17 -5.17 4.79 23.49
CA LYS A 17 -5.11 4.07 22.21
C LYS A 17 -4.61 4.94 21.06
N ALA A 18 -4.94 6.23 21.03
CA ALA A 18 -4.54 7.13 19.95
C ALA A 18 -3.03 7.45 20.00
N LYS A 19 -2.43 7.48 21.19
CA LYS A 19 -0.98 7.70 21.37
C LYS A 19 -0.12 6.66 20.62
N GLN A 20 -0.60 5.41 20.49
CA GLN A 20 0.12 4.36 19.75
C GLN A 20 0.15 4.60 18.24
N TYR A 21 -0.90 5.19 17.67
CA TYR A 21 -0.97 5.53 16.23
C TYR A 21 -0.25 6.83 15.88
N TYR A 22 -0.11 7.74 16.87
CA TYR A 22 0.59 9.02 16.74
C TYR A 22 2.02 9.00 17.29
N ASN A 23 2.53 7.84 17.70
CA ASN A 23 3.96 7.62 17.88
C ASN A 23 4.61 7.75 16.50
N LEU A 24 4.80 9.02 16.09
CA LEU A 24 5.55 9.43 14.92
C LEU A 24 6.79 8.55 14.88
N PRO A 25 6.92 7.64 13.90
CA PRO A 25 8.20 7.02 13.66
C PRO A 25 9.21 8.16 13.59
N LYS A 26 10.35 8.04 14.30
CA LYS A 26 11.52 8.86 13.93
C LYS A 26 11.62 8.79 12.43
N GLU A 27 11.95 9.90 11.78
CA GLU A 27 12.34 9.98 10.36
C GLU A 27 13.40 8.91 10.08
N LYS A 28 12.99 7.65 9.96
CA LYS A 28 13.71 6.64 9.23
C LYS A 28 13.42 7.08 7.82
N GLU A 29 14.43 7.64 7.19
CA GLU A 29 14.44 7.89 5.77
C GLU A 29 13.78 6.69 5.10
N GLU A 30 12.58 6.91 4.55
CA GLU A 30 11.87 5.89 3.81
C GLU A 30 12.62 5.72 2.49
N ASP A 31 13.67 4.90 2.54
CA ASP A 31 14.56 4.63 1.42
C ASP A 31 13.79 4.01 0.25
N ILE A 32 12.72 3.25 0.51
CA ILE A 32 11.91 2.61 -0.53
C ILE A 32 10.52 3.24 -0.57
N SER A 33 10.14 3.79 -1.72
CA SER A 33 8.78 4.23 -1.98
C SER A 33 8.01 3.23 -2.84
N PHE A 34 6.74 3.01 -2.51
CA PHE A 34 5.79 2.20 -3.26
C PHE A 34 4.71 3.10 -3.87
N SER A 35 4.41 2.92 -5.14
CA SER A 35 3.34 3.66 -5.83
C SER A 35 2.45 2.68 -6.58
N LEU A 36 1.18 2.60 -6.15
CA LEU A 36 0.15 1.84 -6.84
C LEU A 36 -0.32 2.64 -8.04
N VAL A 37 -0.30 2.04 -9.23
CA VAL A 37 -0.88 2.65 -10.43
C VAL A 37 -2.39 2.68 -10.27
N GLU A 38 -2.98 3.84 -10.51
CA GLU A 38 -4.43 4.01 -10.48
C GLU A 38 -5.09 3.12 -11.53
N ILE A 39 -6.18 2.47 -11.14
CA ILE A 39 -6.94 1.58 -12.00
C ILE A 39 -8.25 2.28 -12.26
N ASP A 40 -8.63 2.38 -13.53
CA ASP A 40 -9.91 2.91 -13.93
C ASP A 40 -11.07 2.06 -13.37
N THR A 41 -12.29 2.57 -13.51
CA THR A 41 -13.49 1.80 -13.14
C THR A 41 -13.57 0.53 -13.99
N VAL A 42 -13.44 -0.64 -13.35
CA VAL A 42 -13.53 -1.95 -14.00
C VAL A 42 -14.97 -2.43 -13.94
N PRO A 43 -15.59 -2.80 -15.09
CA PRO A 43 -16.92 -3.39 -15.09
C PRO A 43 -17.01 -4.67 -14.25
N TYR A 44 -18.16 -4.89 -13.63
CA TYR A 44 -18.42 -6.13 -12.90
C TYR A 44 -18.26 -7.36 -13.80
N GLY A 45 -17.63 -8.41 -13.28
CA GLY A 45 -17.36 -9.65 -14.01
C GLY A 45 -16.09 -9.63 -14.87
N GLU A 46 -15.50 -8.45 -15.10
CA GLU A 46 -14.22 -8.34 -15.80
C GLU A 46 -13.03 -8.50 -14.85
N GLY A 47 -11.92 -8.97 -15.41
CA GLY A 47 -10.66 -9.05 -14.68
C GLY A 47 -9.89 -7.73 -14.79
N PHE A 48 -9.24 -7.32 -13.70
CA PHE A 48 -8.37 -6.16 -13.70
C PHE A 48 -6.95 -6.54 -13.31
N ALA A 49 -6.01 -5.67 -13.65
CA ALA A 49 -4.59 -5.84 -13.37
C ALA A 49 -4.10 -4.67 -12.51
N VAL A 50 -3.40 -5.00 -11.43
CA VAL A 50 -2.82 -4.03 -10.49
C VAL A 50 -1.31 -3.99 -10.67
N THR A 51 -0.74 -2.79 -10.69
CA THR A 51 0.70 -2.56 -10.86
C THR A 51 1.22 -1.71 -9.71
N VAL A 52 2.32 -2.13 -9.08
CA VAL A 52 3.00 -1.36 -8.02
C VAL A 52 4.41 -1.02 -8.47
N HIS A 53 4.76 0.26 -8.50
CA HIS A 53 6.10 0.73 -8.73
C HIS A 53 6.89 0.79 -7.42
N LEU A 54 8.13 0.30 -7.46
CA LEU A 54 9.06 0.39 -6.35
C LEU A 54 10.21 1.31 -6.75
N HIS A 55 10.64 2.15 -5.82
CA HIS A 55 11.79 3.03 -6.04
C HIS A 55 12.66 3.05 -4.80
N ASN A 56 13.90 2.62 -4.97
CA ASN A 56 14.95 2.80 -3.99
C ASN A 56 15.56 4.18 -4.15
N LYS A 57 15.47 5.01 -3.11
CA LYS A 57 16.00 6.37 -3.00
C LYS A 57 17.35 6.42 -2.30
N SER A 58 17.84 5.29 -1.77
CA SER A 58 19.13 5.24 -1.09
C SER A 58 20.26 4.98 -2.09
N GLU A 59 21.48 5.30 -1.64
CA GLU A 59 22.72 5.02 -2.36
C GLU A 59 23.18 3.56 -2.17
N GLU A 60 22.44 2.76 -1.40
CA GLU A 60 22.76 1.38 -1.09
C GLU A 60 21.74 0.43 -1.73
N SER A 61 22.14 -0.81 -2.00
CA SER A 61 21.18 -1.82 -2.44
C SER A 61 20.29 -2.25 -1.27
N ARG A 62 19.01 -2.49 -1.56
CA ARG A 62 18.00 -2.84 -0.57
C ARG A 62 17.24 -4.09 -1.02
N THR A 63 17.12 -5.05 -0.10
CA THR A 63 16.29 -6.23 -0.31
C THR A 63 14.91 -5.99 0.28
N VAL A 64 13.89 -6.00 -0.58
CA VAL A 64 12.51 -5.65 -0.23
C VAL A 64 11.62 -6.89 -0.31
N SER A 65 10.91 -7.20 0.77
CA SER A 65 9.83 -8.19 0.74
C SER A 65 8.49 -7.46 0.66
N ALA A 66 7.80 -7.57 -0.46
CA ALA A 66 6.52 -6.92 -0.69
C ALA A 66 5.37 -7.94 -0.70
N VAL A 67 4.24 -7.55 -0.12
CA VAL A 67 3.00 -8.32 -0.14
C VAL A 67 1.93 -7.45 -0.78
N LEU A 68 1.34 -7.94 -1.87
CA LEU A 68 0.18 -7.34 -2.51
C LEU A 68 -1.05 -8.20 -2.22
N SER A 69 -2.10 -7.59 -1.68
CA SER A 69 -3.37 -8.25 -1.41
C SER A 69 -4.53 -7.44 -1.96
N ALA A 70 -5.43 -8.12 -2.68
CA ALA A 70 -6.72 -7.58 -3.09
C ALA A 70 -7.81 -8.25 -2.27
N SER A 71 -8.66 -7.44 -1.65
CA SER A 71 -9.79 -7.89 -0.84
C SER A 71 -11.06 -7.16 -1.27
N SER A 72 -12.20 -7.84 -1.22
CA SER A 72 -13.50 -7.19 -1.27
C SER A 72 -13.80 -6.57 0.09
N VAL A 73 -14.30 -5.34 0.08
CA VAL A 73 -14.56 -4.56 1.29
C VAL A 73 -15.94 -3.95 1.17
N TYR A 74 -16.73 -4.03 2.23
CA TYR A 74 -17.99 -3.30 2.31
C TYR A 74 -17.73 -1.80 2.31
N TYR A 75 -18.73 -0.99 1.95
CA TYR A 75 -18.59 0.48 1.98
C TYR A 75 -18.24 1.03 3.37
N THR A 76 -18.45 0.24 4.44
CA THR A 76 -18.07 0.53 5.82
C THR A 76 -16.57 0.34 6.11
N GLY A 77 -15.79 -0.20 5.18
CA GLY A 77 -14.38 -0.54 5.37
C GLY A 77 -14.15 -1.93 5.95
N VAL A 78 -15.20 -2.67 6.30
CA VAL A 78 -15.08 -4.06 6.78
C VAL A 78 -14.71 -4.96 5.61
N THR A 79 -13.61 -5.71 5.75
CA THR A 79 -13.19 -6.70 4.75
C THR A 79 -14.19 -7.85 4.70
N ALA A 80 -14.74 -8.13 3.52
CA ALA A 80 -15.61 -9.28 3.29
C ALA A 80 -14.76 -10.53 2.98
N HIS A 81 -14.00 -10.49 1.88
CA HIS A 81 -13.20 -11.63 1.44
C HIS A 81 -11.84 -11.21 0.86
N LEU A 82 -10.81 -12.02 1.11
CA LEU A 82 -9.52 -11.92 0.41
C LEU A 82 -9.66 -12.56 -0.98
N LEU A 83 -9.50 -11.78 -2.03
CA LEU A 83 -9.62 -12.23 -3.42
C LEU A 83 -8.32 -12.86 -3.90
N LYS A 84 -7.20 -12.19 -3.63
CA LYS A 84 -5.87 -12.66 -4.03
C LYS A 84 -4.80 -12.05 -3.14
N ARG A 85 -3.75 -12.84 -2.88
CA ARG A 85 -2.55 -12.38 -2.19
C ARG A 85 -1.32 -12.91 -2.92
N THR A 86 -0.30 -12.08 -3.03
CA THR A 86 0.98 -12.46 -3.62
C THR A 86 2.09 -11.81 -2.81
N GLN A 87 3.13 -12.59 -2.53
CA GLN A 87 4.30 -12.13 -1.80
C GLN A 87 5.52 -12.39 -2.68
N ARG A 88 6.38 -11.38 -2.79
CA ARG A 88 7.64 -11.48 -3.55
C ARG A 88 8.75 -10.70 -2.86
N GLN A 89 9.97 -11.11 -3.15
CA GLN A 89 11.18 -10.47 -2.68
C GLN A 89 11.95 -9.91 -3.89
N PHE A 90 12.41 -8.68 -3.77
CA PHE A 90 13.11 -7.92 -4.80
C PHE A 90 14.44 -7.43 -4.24
N VAL A 91 15.45 -7.33 -5.09
CA VAL A 91 16.72 -6.67 -4.75
C VAL A 91 16.80 -5.42 -5.60
N LEU A 92 16.58 -4.27 -4.97
CA LEU A 92 16.65 -2.98 -5.64
C LEU A 92 18.08 -2.44 -5.52
N GLN A 93 18.65 -2.10 -6.67
CA GLN A 93 19.92 -1.40 -6.74
C GLN A 93 19.75 0.06 -6.25
N PRO A 94 20.86 0.74 -5.88
CA PRO A 94 20.84 2.15 -5.53
C PRO A 94 20.11 2.99 -6.58
N ASN A 95 19.23 3.90 -6.15
CA ASN A 95 18.46 4.79 -7.03
C ASN A 95 17.59 4.08 -8.10
N GLN A 96 17.39 2.75 -8.00
CA GLN A 96 16.67 1.99 -9.00
C GLN A 96 15.16 2.22 -8.88
N ARG A 97 14.53 2.47 -10.02
CA ARG A 97 13.08 2.42 -10.20
C ARG A 97 12.71 1.12 -10.90
N GLU A 98 12.04 0.23 -10.20
CA GLU A 98 11.52 -0.99 -10.80
C GLU A 98 10.09 -0.73 -11.28
N SER A 99 9.89 -0.86 -12.59
CA SER A 99 8.58 -0.88 -13.21
C SER A 99 8.20 -2.34 -13.40
N PRO A 100 7.02 -2.80 -12.96
CA PRO A 100 6.65 -4.19 -13.16
C PRO A 100 6.67 -4.51 -14.65
N LEU A 101 7.41 -5.56 -15.03
CA LEU A 101 7.24 -6.22 -16.31
C LEU A 101 5.76 -6.62 -16.44
N LYS A 102 5.20 -6.64 -17.66
CA LYS A 102 3.77 -6.93 -17.90
C LYS A 102 3.26 -8.22 -17.22
N ASP A 103 4.16 -9.15 -16.88
CA ASP A 103 3.87 -10.42 -16.19
C ASP A 103 3.79 -10.32 -14.64
N ASP A 104 4.18 -9.19 -14.05
CA ASP A 104 4.14 -8.94 -12.61
C ASP A 104 2.87 -8.20 -12.16
N SER A 105 1.95 -7.99 -13.09
CA SER A 105 0.65 -7.42 -12.81
C SER A 105 -0.26 -8.45 -12.12
N MET A 106 -0.78 -8.11 -10.94
CA MET A 106 -1.70 -9.00 -10.25
C MET A 106 -3.07 -8.93 -10.93
N ARG A 107 -3.38 -9.97 -11.71
CA ARG A 107 -4.73 -10.17 -12.25
C ARG A 107 -5.69 -10.67 -11.18
N VAL A 108 -6.79 -9.95 -11.01
CA VAL A 108 -7.90 -10.27 -10.09
C VAL A 108 -9.19 -10.29 -10.91
N LYS A 109 -10.07 -11.26 -10.65
CA LYS A 109 -11.44 -11.29 -11.19
C LYS A 109 -12.41 -11.12 -10.05
N LEU A 110 -13.36 -10.21 -10.20
CA LEU A 110 -14.49 -10.06 -9.27
C LEU A 110 -15.62 -10.95 -9.79
N GLY A 111 -15.77 -12.14 -9.21
CA GLY A 111 -16.89 -13.05 -9.47
C GLY A 111 -17.97 -12.92 -8.39
N HIS A 112 -19.23 -13.14 -8.77
CA HIS A 112 -20.31 -13.37 -7.84
C HIS A 112 -19.97 -14.60 -6.98
N HIS A 113 -19.84 -14.40 -5.68
CA HIS A 113 -20.02 -15.47 -4.72
C HIS A 113 -21.48 -15.39 -4.29
N ASP A 114 -22.25 -16.41 -4.66
CA ASP A 114 -23.57 -16.70 -4.09
C ASP A 114 -23.47 -16.95 -2.57
#